data_AF-A0A2E0L153-F1
#
_entry.id   AF-A0A2E0L153-F1
#
_cell.length_a   1.000
_cell.length_b   1.000
_cell.length_c   1.000
_cell.angle_alpha   90.00
_cell.angle_beta   90.00
_cell.angle_gamma   90.00
#
_symmetry.space_group_name_H-M   'P 1'
#
loop_
_entity.id
_entity.type
_entity.pdbx_description
1 polymer ?
#
loop_
_entity_poly.entity_id
_entity_poly.type
_entity_poly.pdbx_seq_one_letter_code
_entity_poly.pdbx_strand_id
1 'polypeptide(L)'
;MLPLEVDLLVRLLLIQGAVIAVSAAIPILLPLLFTLLPVSMVLLPFVLIGYVRVLIGVGSFTVRMMVDEQHNNTLALLRTTPMPLRHILYSKGAAGVWRQIEDLGLIIMGTAVLSLPVIGLQYAAYWPLEDLTTISWLSRVALGMGLIGSIARLFIEPAMIAACAIAIGSIVPSRAPALIALTGLGFFYFLLINLPRLMPMTPELRVLLESILPIVLPVAITFLAFRLAEYVLRRD
;
A
#
# COMPACT_ATOMS: atom_id res chain seq x y z
N MET A 1 0.61 24.13 3.84
CA MET A 1 1.34 23.47 2.73
C MET A 1 1.00 21.99 2.81
N LEU A 2 0.49 21.39 1.74
CA LEU A 2 0.33 19.93 1.73
C LEU A 2 1.74 19.33 1.82
N PRO A 3 2.02 18.44 2.79
CA PRO A 3 3.34 17.81 2.93
C PRO A 3 3.67 16.89 1.74
N LEU A 4 2.66 16.54 0.93
CA LEU A 4 2.81 15.85 -0.33
C LEU A 4 2.90 16.88 -1.46
N GLU A 5 4.02 16.91 -2.19
CA GLU A 5 4.12 17.60 -3.48
C GLU A 5 3.34 16.82 -4.56
N VAL A 6 2.01 16.84 -4.45
CA VAL A 6 1.09 16.10 -5.34
C VAL A 6 1.38 16.41 -6.81
N ASP A 7 1.69 17.67 -7.14
CA ASP A 7 2.03 18.09 -8.50
C ASP A 7 3.27 17.36 -9.02
N LEU A 8 4.34 17.27 -8.22
CA LEU A 8 5.55 16.57 -8.61
C LEU A 8 5.31 15.06 -8.79
N LEU A 9 4.54 14.45 -7.89
CA LEU A 9 4.16 13.03 -7.98
C LEU A 9 3.37 12.75 -9.27
N VAL A 10 2.35 13.57 -9.57
CA VAL A 10 1.55 13.45 -10.79
C VAL A 10 2.42 13.63 -12.03
N ARG A 11 3.33 14.61 -12.04
CA ARG A 11 4.28 14.81 -13.15
C ARG A 11 5.18 13.59 -13.33
N LEU A 12 5.76 13.04 -12.27
CA LEU A 12 6.60 11.84 -12.34
C LEU A 12 5.84 10.64 -12.89
N LEU A 13 4.59 10.45 -12.45
CA LEU A 13 3.68 9.42 -12.95
C LEU A 13 3.38 9.60 -14.44
N LEU A 14 3.07 10.83 -14.85
CA LEU A 14 2.81 11.15 -16.25
C LEU A 14 4.05 10.94 -17.11
N ILE A 15 5.23 11.30 -16.63
CA ILE A 15 6.50 11.05 -17.31
C ILE A 15 6.71 9.54 -17.48
N GLN A 16 6.52 8.75 -16.44
CA GLN A 16 6.67 7.28 -16.52
C GLN A 16 5.66 6.63 -17.45
N GLY A 17 4.39 7.03 -17.36
CA GLY A 17 3.35 6.59 -18.27
C GLY A 17 3.65 6.98 -19.72
N ALA A 18 4.14 8.21 -19.95
CA ALA A 18 4.56 8.67 -21.26
C ALA A 18 5.75 7.87 -21.78
N VAL A 19 6.74 7.55 -20.94
CA VAL A 19 7.87 6.70 -21.34
C VAL A 19 7.40 5.30 -21.73
N ILE A 20 6.47 4.69 -20.97
CA ILE A 20 5.86 3.41 -21.33
C ILE A 20 5.13 3.52 -22.68
N ALA A 21 4.34 4.58 -22.88
CA ALA A 21 3.57 4.77 -24.12
C ALA A 21 4.49 5.02 -25.33
N VAL A 22 5.47 5.93 -25.22
CA VAL A 22 6.42 6.28 -26.28
C VAL A 22 7.34 5.10 -26.60
N SER A 23 7.59 4.19 -25.63
CA SER A 23 8.33 2.96 -25.91
C SER A 23 7.67 2.09 -26.99
N ALA A 24 6.39 2.30 -27.31
CA ALA A 24 5.70 1.70 -28.45
C ALA A 24 6.25 2.14 -29.80
N ALA A 25 6.55 3.42 -29.95
CA ALA A 25 7.18 3.96 -31.16
C ALA A 25 8.70 3.79 -31.14
N ILE A 26 9.32 3.86 -29.96
CA ILE A 26 10.77 3.85 -29.78
C ILE A 26 11.18 2.78 -28.74
N PRO A 27 11.36 1.51 -29.17
CA PRO A 27 11.63 0.38 -28.28
C PRO A 27 12.90 0.53 -27.42
N ILE A 28 13.88 1.32 -27.87
CA ILE A 28 15.16 1.52 -27.17
C ILE A 28 15.02 2.21 -25.81
N LEU A 29 13.88 2.84 -25.53
CA LEU A 29 13.63 3.53 -24.27
C LEU A 29 13.59 2.59 -23.05
N LEU A 30 13.05 1.37 -23.21
CA LEU A 30 12.96 0.42 -22.09
C LEU A 30 14.35 -0.13 -21.69
N PRO A 31 15.22 -0.57 -22.63
CA PRO A 31 16.61 -0.91 -22.29
C PRO A 31 17.38 0.22 -21.62
N LEU A 32 17.16 1.47 -22.04
CA LEU A 32 17.78 2.64 -21.39
C LEU A 32 17.30 2.82 -19.95
N LEU A 33 16.03 2.55 -19.65
CA LEU A 33 15.54 2.55 -18.27
C LEU A 33 16.16 1.42 -17.43
N PHE A 34 16.47 0.29 -18.05
CA PHE A 34 17.09 -0.85 -17.36
C PHE A 34 18.52 -0.56 -16.91
N THR A 35 19.20 0.46 -17.46
CA THR A 35 20.48 0.90 -16.90
C THR A 35 20.34 1.49 -15.49
N LEU A 36 19.13 1.88 -15.07
CA LEU A 36 18.82 2.35 -13.72
C LEU A 36 18.50 1.22 -12.73
N LEU A 37 18.45 -0.02 -13.21
CA LEU A 37 18.14 -1.19 -12.40
C LEU A 37 19.14 -1.40 -11.25
N PRO A 38 20.47 -1.28 -11.42
CA PRO A 38 21.42 -1.43 -10.32
C PRO A 38 21.17 -0.41 -9.20
N VAL A 39 20.90 0.85 -9.56
CA VAL A 39 20.58 1.90 -8.59
C VAL A 39 19.30 1.56 -7.84
N SER A 40 18.29 1.08 -8.56
CA SER A 40 17.01 0.68 -7.96
C SER A 40 17.17 -0.50 -7.01
N MET A 41 17.97 -1.51 -7.37
CA MET A 41 18.23 -2.68 -6.51
C MET A 41 18.95 -2.30 -5.22
N VAL A 42 19.88 -1.35 -5.28
CA VAL A 42 20.60 -0.86 -4.10
C VAL A 42 19.69 -0.04 -3.17
N LEU A 43 18.78 0.77 -3.73
CA LEU A 43 17.91 1.66 -2.96
C LEU A 43 16.63 0.98 -2.45
N LEU A 44 16.15 -0.08 -3.11
CA LEU A 44 14.90 -0.78 -2.77
C LEU A 44 14.84 -1.24 -1.29
N PRO A 45 15.89 -1.84 -0.70
CA PRO A 45 15.88 -2.22 0.71
C PRO A 45 15.59 -1.04 1.67
N PHE A 46 16.14 0.14 1.37
CA PHE A 46 15.92 1.33 2.19
C PHE A 46 14.48 1.82 2.10
N VAL A 47 13.91 1.83 0.89
CA VAL A 47 12.49 2.18 0.68
C VAL A 47 11.59 1.17 1.38
N LEU A 48 11.90 -0.12 1.31
CA LEU A 48 11.15 -1.18 1.99
C LEU A 48 11.19 -1.03 3.52
N ILE A 49 12.36 -0.76 4.09
CA ILE A 49 12.51 -0.51 5.54
C ILE A 49 11.70 0.72 5.96
N GLY A 50 11.79 1.81 5.19
CA GLY A 50 10.98 3.01 5.41
C GLY A 50 9.49 2.70 5.37
N TYR A 51 9.07 1.91 4.39
CA TYR A 51 7.68 1.50 4.22
C TYR A 51 7.14 0.70 5.41
N VAL A 52 7.87 -0.34 5.83
CA VAL A 52 7.51 -1.13 7.01
C VAL A 52 7.45 -0.25 8.26
N ARG A 53 8.40 0.68 8.43
CA ARG A 53 8.41 1.62 9.56
C ARG A 53 7.17 2.51 9.57
N VAL A 54 6.73 3.01 8.41
CA VAL A 54 5.52 3.83 8.31
C VAL A 54 4.28 3.02 8.68
N LEU A 55 4.14 1.80 8.16
CA LEU A 55 2.98 0.96 8.49
C LEU A 55 2.92 0.62 9.99
N ILE A 56 4.06 0.27 10.60
CA ILE A 56 4.16 0.05 12.05
C ILE A 56 3.85 1.35 12.81
N GLY A 57 4.31 2.50 12.31
CA GLY A 57 4.02 3.82 12.86
C GLY A 57 2.52 4.12 12.89
N VAL A 58 1.85 4.00 11.74
CA VAL A 58 0.40 4.20 11.59
C VAL A 58 -0.36 3.25 12.52
N GLY A 59 -0.05 1.96 12.45
CA GLY A 59 -0.76 0.95 13.21
C GLY A 59 -0.56 1.09 14.71
N SER A 60 0.68 1.29 15.17
CA SER A 60 0.98 1.39 16.60
C SER A 60 0.43 2.66 17.25
N PHE A 61 0.38 3.78 16.52
CA PHE A 61 -0.26 5.00 17.01
C PHE A 61 -1.78 4.81 17.11
N THR A 62 -2.39 4.24 16.07
CA THR A 62 -3.84 4.06 15.99
C THR A 62 -4.34 3.04 17.03
N VAL A 63 -3.64 1.92 17.23
CA VAL A 63 -3.96 0.94 18.28
C VAL A 63 -3.90 1.60 19.65
N ARG A 64 -2.81 2.31 19.96
CA ARG A 64 -2.64 2.95 21.27
C ARG A 64 -3.74 3.95 21.55
N MET A 65 -4.07 4.79 20.57
CA MET A 65 -5.19 5.72 20.67
C MET A 65 -6.50 5.00 20.98
N MET A 66 -6.81 3.90 20.29
CA MET A 66 -8.06 3.18 20.50
C MET A 66 -8.11 2.49 21.87
N VAL A 67 -7.02 1.85 22.28
CA VAL A 67 -6.92 1.21 23.61
C VAL A 67 -7.06 2.25 24.72
N ASP A 68 -6.44 3.42 24.57
CA ASP A 68 -6.54 4.50 25.55
C ASP A 68 -7.96 5.06 25.64
N GLU A 69 -8.67 5.13 24.51
CA GLU A 69 -10.06 5.58 24.47
C GLU A 69 -11.01 4.60 25.17
N GLN A 70 -10.74 3.30 25.07
CA GLN A 70 -11.47 2.28 25.83
C GLN A 70 -11.13 2.34 27.31
N HIS A 71 -9.84 2.40 27.64
CA HIS A 71 -9.39 2.39 29.03
C HIS A 71 -9.89 3.60 29.83
N ASN A 72 -9.92 4.78 29.20
CA ASN A 72 -10.35 6.02 29.84
C ASN A 72 -11.86 6.30 29.68
N ASN A 73 -12.62 5.41 29.04
CA ASN A 73 -14.05 5.60 28.72
C ASN A 73 -14.37 6.88 27.91
N THR A 74 -13.38 7.49 27.25
CA THR A 74 -13.57 8.71 26.46
C THR A 74 -14.36 8.44 25.18
N LEU A 75 -14.37 7.18 24.71
CA LEU A 75 -15.20 6.78 23.59
C LEU A 75 -16.71 6.92 23.88
N ALA A 76 -17.14 6.63 25.12
CA ALA A 76 -18.53 6.81 25.53
C ALA A 76 -18.93 8.29 25.48
N LEU A 77 -18.01 9.18 25.87
CA LEU A 77 -18.22 10.62 25.75
C LEU A 77 -18.30 11.07 24.29
N LEU A 78 -17.45 10.55 23.40
CA LEU A 78 -17.54 10.85 21.96
C LEU A 78 -18.86 10.37 21.33
N ARG A 79 -19.43 9.27 21.81
CA ARG A 79 -20.74 8.75 21.36
C ARG A 79 -21.92 9.65 21.74
N THR A 80 -21.76 10.60 22.65
CA THR A 80 -22.80 11.59 22.96
C THR A 80 -22.92 12.69 21.90
N THR A 81 -21.90 12.84 21.05
CA THR A 81 -21.95 13.78 19.93
C THR A 81 -22.89 13.27 18.84
N PRO A 82 -23.53 14.15 18.06
CA PRO A 82 -24.48 13.76 17.01
C PRO A 82 -23.83 13.09 15.78
N MET A 83 -22.58 12.61 15.89
CA MET A 83 -21.88 11.93 14.83
C MET A 83 -22.05 10.41 14.92
N PRO A 84 -22.28 9.71 13.80
CA PRO A 84 -22.37 8.26 13.81
C PRO A 84 -21.01 7.65 14.17
N LEU A 85 -21.02 6.53 14.91
CA LEU A 85 -19.82 5.84 15.38
C LEU A 85 -18.80 5.58 14.25
N ARG A 86 -19.27 5.25 13.05
CA ARG A 86 -18.41 5.06 11.87
C ARG A 86 -17.54 6.26 11.57
N HIS A 87 -18.08 7.48 11.65
CA HIS A 87 -17.32 8.69 11.37
C HIS A 87 -16.24 8.91 12.44
N ILE A 88 -16.53 8.58 13.70
CA ILE A 88 -15.55 8.65 14.80
C ILE A 88 -14.41 7.64 14.56
N LEU A 89 -14.73 6.41 14.12
CA LEU A 89 -13.71 5.42 13.79
C LEU A 89 -12.87 5.85 12.57
N TYR A 90 -13.52 6.35 11.51
CA TYR A 90 -12.82 6.85 10.33
C TYR A 90 -11.90 8.02 10.67
N SER A 91 -12.32 8.95 11.53
CA SER A 91 -11.48 10.08 11.93
C SER A 91 -10.25 9.63 12.71
N LYS A 92 -10.38 8.61 13.58
CA LYS A 92 -9.22 8.02 14.30
C LYS A 92 -8.25 7.34 13.34
N GLY A 93 -8.77 6.60 12.36
CA GLY A 93 -7.94 5.91 11.35
C GLY A 93 -7.21 6.92 10.47
N ALA A 94 -7.93 7.94 10.02
CA ALA A 94 -7.37 9.04 9.25
C ALA A 94 -6.29 9.81 10.04
N ALA A 95 -6.51 10.07 11.33
CA ALA A 95 -5.51 10.71 12.18
C ALA A 95 -4.22 9.88 12.28
N GLY A 96 -4.32 8.55 12.34
CA GLY A 96 -3.16 7.67 12.36
C GLY A 96 -2.36 7.68 11.06
N VAL A 97 -3.04 7.66 9.91
CA VAL A 97 -2.39 7.81 8.60
C VAL A 97 -1.77 9.19 8.45
N TRP A 98 -2.52 10.24 8.82
CA TRP A 98 -2.07 11.63 8.70
C TRP A 98 -0.83 11.91 9.55
N ARG A 99 -0.69 11.25 10.71
CA ARG A 99 0.49 11.39 11.57
C ARG A 99 1.79 11.00 10.86
N GLN A 100 1.71 10.11 9.86
CA GLN A 100 2.84 9.57 9.11
C GLN A 100 2.89 10.10 7.66
N ILE A 101 2.17 11.19 7.34
CA ILE A 101 2.02 11.67 5.96
C ILE A 101 3.35 12.15 5.34
N GLU A 102 4.25 12.71 6.15
CA GLU A 102 5.57 13.17 5.70
C GLU A 102 6.45 11.99 5.29
N ASP A 103 6.57 10.98 6.16
CA ASP A 103 7.31 9.75 5.88
C ASP A 103 6.70 8.99 4.70
N LEU A 104 5.35 8.94 4.62
CA LEU A 104 4.64 8.34 3.51
C LEU A 104 4.95 9.07 2.19
N GLY A 105 5.04 10.40 2.21
CA GLY A 105 5.43 11.20 1.05
C GLY A 105 6.82 10.84 0.51
N LEU A 106 7.80 10.67 1.40
CA LEU A 106 9.15 10.23 1.02
C LEU A 106 9.14 8.84 0.37
N ILE A 107 8.36 7.90 0.91
CA ILE A 107 8.24 6.55 0.35
C ILE A 107 7.53 6.57 -1.00
N ILE A 108 6.48 7.38 -1.15
CA ILE A 108 5.78 7.49 -2.43
C ILE A 108 6.71 8.07 -3.49
N MET A 109 7.49 9.09 -3.15
CA MET A 109 8.48 9.66 -4.07
C MET A 109 9.56 8.65 -4.45
N GLY A 110 10.14 7.95 -3.47
CA GLY A 110 11.12 6.89 -3.72
C GLY A 110 10.54 5.76 -4.58
N THR A 111 9.31 5.34 -4.30
CA THR A 111 8.63 4.30 -5.08
C THR A 111 8.33 4.77 -6.50
N ALA A 112 7.85 6.01 -6.68
CA ALA A 112 7.62 6.56 -8.00
C ALA A 112 8.91 6.48 -8.83
N VAL A 113 10.04 6.95 -8.32
CA VAL A 113 11.30 6.97 -9.09
C VAL A 113 11.84 5.56 -9.38
N LEU A 114 11.75 4.63 -8.43
CA LEU A 114 12.42 3.32 -8.52
C LEU A 114 11.53 2.18 -9.04
N SER A 115 10.21 2.36 -9.08
CA SER A 115 9.27 1.27 -9.42
C SER A 115 9.42 0.77 -10.85
N LEU A 116 9.54 1.67 -11.82
CA LEU A 116 9.50 1.30 -13.24
C LEU A 116 10.65 0.36 -13.67
N PRO A 117 11.93 0.59 -13.32
CA PRO A 117 13.00 -0.35 -13.61
C PRO A 117 12.82 -1.72 -12.93
N VAL A 118 12.28 -1.73 -11.70
CA VAL A 118 12.09 -2.95 -10.91
C VAL A 118 10.96 -3.81 -11.49
N ILE A 119 9.81 -3.18 -11.79
CA ILE A 119 8.67 -3.85 -12.43
C ILE A 119 9.07 -4.31 -13.83
N GLY A 120 9.86 -3.51 -14.54
CA GLY A 120 10.50 -3.86 -15.80
C GLY A 120 11.26 -5.17 -15.75
N LEU A 121 12.16 -5.33 -14.78
CA LEU A 121 12.92 -6.56 -14.57
C LEU A 121 12.01 -7.76 -14.30
N GLN A 122 10.99 -7.58 -13.46
CA GLN A 122 10.07 -8.67 -13.08
C GLN A 122 9.33 -9.22 -14.31
N TYR A 123 8.86 -8.34 -15.19
CA TYR A 123 8.15 -8.76 -16.41
C TYR A 123 9.08 -9.15 -17.55
N ALA A 124 10.31 -8.65 -17.62
CA ALA A 124 11.31 -9.05 -18.62
C ALA A 124 11.65 -10.54 -18.56
N ALA A 125 11.53 -11.17 -17.38
CA ALA A 125 11.71 -12.61 -17.21
C ALA A 125 10.60 -13.45 -17.89
N TYR A 126 9.40 -12.89 -18.07
CA TYR A 126 8.24 -13.58 -18.67
C TYR A 126 8.05 -13.22 -20.14
N TRP A 127 8.38 -11.99 -20.51
CA TRP A 127 8.29 -11.47 -21.87
C TRP A 127 9.62 -10.82 -22.25
N PRO A 128 10.52 -11.55 -22.93
CA PRO A 128 11.78 -10.99 -23.39
C PRO A 128 11.51 -9.84 -24.37
N LEU A 129 12.19 -8.72 -24.17
CA LEU A 129 11.98 -7.47 -24.92
C LEU A 129 12.56 -7.50 -26.35
N GLU A 130 13.18 -8.60 -26.74
CA GLU A 130 13.90 -8.76 -28.02
C GLU A 130 12.97 -9.12 -29.19
N ASP A 131 11.84 -9.78 -28.93
CA ASP A 131 10.85 -10.12 -29.98
C ASP A 131 9.84 -8.99 -30.20
N LEU A 132 10.25 -8.01 -31.02
CA LEU A 132 9.54 -6.73 -31.24
C LEU A 132 8.14 -6.82 -31.88
N THR A 133 7.76 -7.90 -32.55
CA THR A 133 6.67 -7.84 -33.55
C THR A 133 5.30 -8.34 -33.09
N THR A 134 5.19 -9.18 -32.05
CA THR A 134 3.88 -9.80 -31.71
C THR A 134 3.51 -9.78 -30.22
N ILE A 135 4.46 -9.51 -29.31
CA ILE A 135 4.26 -9.64 -27.83
C ILE A 135 4.40 -8.28 -27.09
N SER A 136 4.63 -7.19 -27.81
CA SER A 136 5.05 -5.88 -27.25
C SER A 136 3.97 -5.08 -26.50
N TRP A 137 2.67 -5.36 -26.69
CA TRP A 137 1.60 -4.56 -26.08
C TRP A 137 1.23 -5.04 -24.67
N LEU A 138 1.20 -6.36 -24.44
CA LEU A 138 0.83 -6.96 -23.16
C LEU A 138 1.83 -6.59 -22.05
N SER A 139 3.14 -6.61 -22.35
CA SER A 139 4.18 -6.23 -21.39
C SER A 139 4.06 -4.76 -20.97
N ARG A 140 3.72 -3.86 -21.89
CA ARG A 140 3.49 -2.44 -21.58
C ARG A 140 2.24 -2.21 -20.73
N VAL A 141 1.16 -2.93 -21.04
CA VAL A 141 -0.05 -2.90 -20.20
C VAL A 141 0.26 -3.44 -18.81
N ALA A 142 1.00 -4.55 -18.71
CA ALA A 142 1.44 -5.11 -17.44
C ALA A 142 2.32 -4.12 -16.64
N LEU A 143 3.27 -3.44 -17.29
CA LEU A 143 4.09 -2.40 -16.68
C LEU A 143 3.25 -1.23 -16.15
N GLY A 144 2.29 -0.75 -16.95
CA GLY A 144 1.38 0.31 -16.56
C GLY A 144 0.49 -0.09 -15.37
N MET A 145 -0.11 -1.27 -15.43
CA MET A 145 -0.95 -1.82 -14.36
C MET A 145 -0.15 -2.06 -13.08
N GLY A 146 1.08 -2.58 -13.20
CA GLY A 146 1.99 -2.76 -12.08
C GLY A 146 2.39 -1.43 -11.44
N LEU A 147 2.66 -0.40 -12.25
CA LEU A 147 2.98 0.94 -11.75
C LEU A 147 1.80 1.53 -10.98
N ILE A 148 0.60 1.52 -11.57
CA ILE A 148 -0.63 2.01 -10.93
C ILE A 148 -0.89 1.24 -9.63
N GLY A 149 -0.80 -0.09 -9.66
CA GLY A 149 -1.01 -0.94 -8.49
C GLY A 149 0.00 -0.68 -7.38
N SER A 150 1.28 -0.48 -7.72
CA SER A 150 2.32 -0.17 -6.74
C SER A 150 2.06 1.13 -5.99
N ILE A 151 1.60 2.17 -6.69
CA ILE A 151 1.32 3.48 -6.09
C ILE A 151 0.00 3.47 -5.35
N ALA A 152 -1.05 2.87 -5.91
CA ALA A 152 -2.34 2.73 -5.24
C ALA A 152 -2.18 2.03 -3.88
N ARG A 153 -1.40 0.96 -3.84
CA ARG A 153 -1.09 0.20 -2.61
C ARG A 153 -0.50 1.09 -1.51
N LEU A 154 0.39 2.03 -1.84
CA LEU A 154 1.01 2.94 -0.85
C LEU A 154 -0.02 3.84 -0.14
N PHE A 155 -1.15 4.14 -0.77
CA PHE A 155 -2.23 4.88 -0.11
C PHE A 155 -3.19 3.97 0.65
N ILE A 156 -3.51 2.81 0.10
CA ILE A 156 -4.55 1.93 0.62
C ILE A 156 -4.06 1.12 1.83
N GLU A 157 -2.81 0.64 1.82
CA GLU A 157 -2.28 -0.19 2.91
C GLU A 157 -2.15 0.54 4.25
N PRO A 158 -1.67 1.79 4.34
CA PRO A 158 -1.72 2.54 5.58
C PRO A 158 -3.14 2.67 6.14
N ALA A 159 -4.14 2.91 5.27
CA ALA A 159 -5.54 2.97 5.67
C ALA A 159 -6.05 1.62 6.19
N MET A 160 -5.68 0.52 5.53
CA MET A 160 -5.99 -0.84 5.99
C MET A 160 -5.38 -1.12 7.36
N ILE A 161 -4.09 -0.82 7.55
CA ILE A 161 -3.40 -1.02 8.83
C ILE A 161 -4.05 -0.18 9.93
N ALA A 162 -4.44 1.06 9.66
CA ALA A 162 -5.18 1.89 10.60
C ALA A 162 -6.55 1.28 10.95
N ALA A 163 -7.28 0.74 9.97
CA ALA A 163 -8.57 0.08 10.22
C ALA A 163 -8.41 -1.20 11.06
N CYS A 164 -7.42 -2.05 10.75
CA CYS A 164 -7.08 -3.23 11.55
C CYS A 164 -6.68 -2.84 12.98
N ALA A 165 -5.89 -1.77 13.12
CA ALA A 165 -5.50 -1.23 14.42
C ALA A 165 -6.70 -0.80 15.27
N ILE A 166 -7.70 -0.17 14.66
CA ILE A 166 -8.95 0.21 15.34
C ILE A 166 -9.74 -1.03 15.76
N ALA A 167 -9.89 -2.01 14.86
CA ALA A 167 -10.61 -3.24 15.18
C ALA A 167 -9.95 -3.99 16.34
N ILE A 168 -8.63 -4.17 16.30
CA ILE A 168 -7.88 -4.84 17.37
C ILE A 168 -7.95 -4.04 18.66
N GLY A 169 -7.74 -2.72 18.60
CA GLY A 169 -7.83 -1.85 19.77
C GLY A 169 -9.24 -1.73 20.34
N SER A 170 -10.27 -2.12 19.59
CA SER A 170 -11.65 -2.23 20.09
C SER A 170 -11.95 -3.56 20.78
N ILE A 171 -11.16 -4.61 20.51
CA ILE A 171 -11.35 -5.96 21.05
C ILE A 171 -10.43 -6.20 22.24
N VAL A 172 -9.21 -5.67 22.18
CA VAL A 172 -8.14 -5.96 23.13
C VAL A 172 -7.88 -4.73 24.00
N PRO A 173 -8.26 -4.75 25.30
CA PRO A 173 -8.19 -3.55 26.17
C PRO A 173 -6.77 -3.23 26.67
N SER A 174 -5.74 -3.94 26.19
CA SER A 174 -4.35 -3.77 26.63
C SER A 174 -3.42 -3.51 25.45
N ARG A 175 -2.51 -2.55 25.62
CA ARG A 175 -1.65 -2.02 24.55
C ARG A 175 -0.70 -3.08 23.98
N ALA A 176 -0.01 -3.82 24.85
CA ALA A 176 0.98 -4.82 24.42
C ALA A 176 0.38 -5.96 23.58
N PRO A 177 -0.67 -6.69 24.04
CA PRO A 177 -1.28 -7.74 23.23
C PRO A 177 -1.92 -7.20 21.95
N ALA A 178 -2.47 -5.99 21.96
CA ALA A 178 -3.02 -5.36 20.76
C ALA A 178 -1.94 -5.09 19.70
N LEU A 179 -0.76 -4.60 20.10
CA LEU A 179 0.37 -4.38 19.20
C LEU A 179 0.92 -5.70 18.63
N ILE A 180 1.00 -6.76 19.46
CA ILE A 180 1.43 -8.08 19.01
C ILE A 180 0.45 -8.64 17.97
N ALA A 181 -0.86 -8.57 18.25
CA ALA A 181 -1.89 -9.03 17.33
C ALA A 181 -1.85 -8.25 15.99
N LEU A 182 -1.68 -6.92 16.04
CA LEU A 182 -1.55 -6.11 14.84
C LEU A 182 -0.31 -6.49 14.01
N THR A 183 0.82 -6.69 14.67
CA THR A 183 2.08 -7.07 14.00
C THR A 183 1.96 -8.44 13.35
N GLY A 184 1.35 -9.40 14.06
CA GLY A 184 1.04 -10.72 13.51
C GLY A 184 0.13 -10.66 12.29
N LEU A 185 -0.96 -9.88 12.36
CA LEU A 185 -1.88 -9.69 11.23
C LEU A 185 -1.16 -9.06 10.03
N GLY A 186 -0.35 -8.02 10.26
CA GLY A 186 0.47 -7.39 9.23
C GLY A 186 1.43 -8.38 8.58
N PHE A 187 2.13 -9.20 9.36
CA PHE A 187 3.04 -10.23 8.86
C PHE A 187 2.30 -11.24 7.95
N PHE A 188 1.17 -11.78 8.41
CA PHE A 188 0.38 -12.73 7.60
C PHE A 188 -0.18 -12.10 6.34
N TYR A 189 -0.59 -10.83 6.40
CA TYR A 189 -1.02 -10.08 5.23
C TYR A 189 0.10 -9.97 4.18
N PHE A 190 1.31 -9.61 4.59
CA PHE A 190 2.45 -9.55 3.66
C PHE A 190 2.80 -10.91 3.08
N LEU A 191 2.75 -11.96 3.89
CA LEU A 191 2.96 -13.33 3.45
C LEU A 191 1.90 -13.76 2.43
N LEU A 192 0.63 -13.44 2.67
CA LEU A 192 -0.49 -13.75 1.77
C LEU A 192 -0.35 -13.07 0.40
N ILE A 193 0.20 -11.86 0.33
CA ILE A 193 0.42 -11.17 -0.95
C ILE A 193 1.64 -11.69 -1.69
N ASN A 194 2.70 -12.06 -0.98
CA ASN A 194 3.96 -12.44 -1.60
C ASN A 194 4.05 -13.94 -1.93
N LEU A 195 3.41 -14.83 -1.15
CA LEU A 195 3.45 -16.27 -1.42
C LEU A 195 2.92 -16.65 -2.81
N PRO A 196 1.78 -16.11 -3.29
CA PRO A 196 1.28 -16.45 -4.61
C PRO A 196 2.26 -16.09 -5.73
N ARG A 197 3.13 -15.08 -5.54
CA ARG A 197 4.13 -14.65 -6.53
C ARG A 197 5.24 -15.69 -6.73
N LEU A 198 5.48 -16.53 -5.73
CA LEU A 198 6.46 -17.61 -5.77
C LEU A 198 5.93 -18.86 -6.49
N MET A 199 4.62 -18.95 -6.71
CA MET A 199 4.04 -20.09 -7.41
C MET A 199 4.26 -19.96 -8.93
N PRO A 200 4.56 -21.06 -9.64
CA PRO A 200 4.58 -21.05 -11.09
C PRO A 200 3.15 -20.83 -11.60
N MET A 201 2.93 -19.69 -12.24
CA MET A 201 1.62 -19.25 -12.75
C MET A 201 1.79 -18.78 -14.18
N THR A 202 0.71 -18.83 -14.97
CA THR A 202 0.72 -18.25 -16.31
C THR A 202 0.96 -16.73 -16.22
N PRO A 203 1.64 -16.12 -17.21
CA PRO A 203 1.96 -14.68 -17.17
C PRO A 203 0.72 -13.78 -17.01
N GLU A 204 -0.39 -14.15 -17.64
CA GLU A 204 -1.67 -13.45 -17.55
C GLU A 204 -2.21 -13.43 -16.12
N LEU A 205 -2.28 -14.60 -15.49
CA LEU A 205 -2.76 -14.74 -14.12
C LEU A 205 -1.85 -14.04 -13.12
N ARG A 206 -0.53 -14.05 -13.38
CA ARG A 206 0.46 -13.32 -12.57
C ARG A 206 0.23 -11.82 -12.61
N VAL A 207 0.05 -11.22 -13.80
CA VAL A 207 -0.24 -9.77 -13.93
C VAL A 207 -1.53 -9.40 -13.19
N LEU A 208 -2.56 -10.23 -13.36
CA LEU A 208 -3.86 -10.03 -12.73
C LEU A 208 -3.72 -10.07 -11.20
N LEU A 209 -3.05 -11.08 -10.67
CA LEU A 209 -2.81 -11.24 -9.25
C LEU A 209 -1.93 -10.10 -8.70
N GLU A 210 -0.82 -9.76 -9.36
CA GLU A 210 0.12 -8.73 -8.90
C GLU A 210 -0.47 -7.32 -8.93
N SER A 211 -1.39 -7.04 -9.85
CA SER A 211 -2.00 -5.71 -9.99
C SER A 211 -3.27 -5.57 -9.16
N ILE A 212 -4.13 -6.60 -9.14
CA ILE A 212 -5.46 -6.50 -8.53
C ILE A 212 -5.44 -6.90 -7.07
N LEU A 213 -4.74 -7.99 -6.70
CA LEU A 213 -4.75 -8.49 -5.32
C LEU A 213 -4.27 -7.43 -4.31
N PRO A 214 -3.17 -6.68 -4.54
CA PRO A 214 -2.70 -5.68 -3.57
C PRO A 214 -3.60 -4.44 -3.45
N ILE A 215 -4.60 -4.29 -4.32
CA ILE A 215 -5.58 -3.21 -4.25
C ILE A 215 -6.86 -3.73 -3.59
N VAL A 216 -7.44 -4.80 -4.12
CA VAL A 216 -8.74 -5.32 -3.70
C VAL A 216 -8.68 -5.86 -2.28
N LEU A 217 -7.62 -6.60 -1.95
CA LEU A 217 -7.50 -7.23 -0.64
C LEU A 217 -7.42 -6.19 0.49
N PRO A 218 -6.57 -5.14 0.43
CA PRO A 218 -6.58 -4.07 1.42
C PRO A 218 -7.89 -3.32 1.57
N VAL A 219 -8.58 -3.03 0.47
CA VAL A 219 -9.89 -2.37 0.50
C VAL A 219 -10.90 -3.25 1.24
N ALA A 220 -10.93 -4.54 0.91
CA ALA A 220 -11.82 -5.50 1.56
C ALA A 220 -11.52 -5.62 3.06
N ILE A 221 -10.24 -5.76 3.44
CA ILE A 221 -9.81 -5.83 4.84
C ILE A 221 -10.17 -4.54 5.58
N THR A 222 -9.96 -3.38 4.98
CA THR A 222 -10.32 -2.06 5.56
C THR A 222 -11.82 -2.02 5.89
N PHE A 223 -12.67 -2.39 4.93
CA PHE A 223 -14.11 -2.40 5.11
C PHE A 223 -14.55 -3.37 6.22
N LEU A 224 -14.01 -4.58 6.21
CA LEU A 224 -14.32 -5.61 7.21
C LEU A 224 -13.84 -5.22 8.61
N ALA A 225 -12.66 -4.63 8.73
CA ALA A 225 -12.10 -4.20 10.01
C ALA A 225 -12.94 -3.09 10.66
N PHE A 226 -13.37 -2.07 9.89
CA PHE A 226 -14.26 -1.04 10.41
C PHE A 226 -15.65 -1.59 10.79
N ARG A 227 -16.21 -2.50 9.98
CA ARG A 227 -17.47 -3.19 10.29
C ARG A 227 -17.35 -3.98 11.59
N LEU A 228 -16.25 -4.69 11.78
CA LEU A 228 -15.97 -5.48 12.99
C LEU A 228 -15.86 -4.56 14.21
N ALA A 229 -15.08 -3.48 14.12
CA ALA A 229 -14.93 -2.51 15.19
C ALA A 229 -16.27 -1.90 15.62
N GLU A 230 -17.08 -1.48 14.64
CA GLU A 230 -18.42 -0.95 14.91
C GLU A 230 -19.32 -1.97 15.60
N TYR A 231 -19.27 -3.23 15.16
CA TYR A 231 -20.08 -4.30 15.73
C TYR A 231 -19.73 -4.59 17.18
N VAL A 232 -18.44 -4.67 17.50
CA VAL A 232 -17.95 -4.91 18.86
C VAL A 232 -18.38 -3.76 19.78
N LEU A 233 -18.10 -2.52 19.38
CA LEU A 233 -18.40 -1.32 20.19
C LEU A 233 -19.89 -1.02 20.37
N ARG A 234 -20.78 -1.64 19.58
CA ARG A 234 -22.24 -1.51 19.76
C ARG A 234 -22.81 -2.53 20.75
N ARG A 235 -22.07 -3.61 21.02
CA ARG A 235 -22.49 -4.67 21.96
C ARG A 235 -22.07 -4.36 23.40
N ASP A 236 -21.04 -3.54 23.55
CA ASP A 236 -20.61 -2.92 24.81
C ASP A 236 -21.43 -1.64 25.11
#